data_AF-A0A127EVQ5-F1
#
_entry.id   AF-A0A127EVQ5-F1
#
_cell.length_a   1.000
_cell.length_b   1.000
_cell.length_c   1.000
_cell.angle_alpha   90.00
_cell.angle_beta   90.00
_cell.angle_gamma   90.00
#
_symmetry.space_group_name_H-M   'P 1'
#
loop_
_entity.id
_entity.type
_entity.pdbx_description
1 polymer ?
#
loop_
_entity_poly.entity_id
_entity_poly.type
_entity_poly.pdbx_seq_one_letter_code
_entity_poly.pdbx_strand_id
1 'polypeptide(L)'
;MAIVLELAAQALQMLLVLALAPLMLGITRKIKARLLRRVGPPTWQPYLDIWKLLHKEAVLAHNASWLYRTAPYFLFATTWVAAALVPTYATNLMFSWSADLIAIVALLATGRFALALAGMDVGTAFGGIGSSREMMIASLAEPAMLLVVFSVALIAGTTQLSSMAALFIHGSVGLRVSLGLAMFAFIFVAIAENARIPVDNPATHLELTMVHEAMVLEYSGRHLAMIEAAAGLKLLFYFSLLACLFVPFGMVTGDKNTDAVLIGLMTYLGKIVLLAVLLPIGETSVAKMRVFRYPIFLGSAFAASALAVFLLFVSRSF
;
A
#
# COMPACT_ATOMS: atom_id res chain seq x y z
N MET A 1 -11.79 -30.96 10.74
CA MET A 1 -11.53 -30.80 9.30
C MET A 1 -11.80 -29.36 8.82
N ALA A 2 -12.92 -28.73 9.21
CA ALA A 2 -13.25 -27.34 8.84
C ALA A 2 -12.17 -26.30 9.23
N ILE A 3 -11.70 -26.30 10.48
CA ILE A 3 -10.66 -25.36 10.95
C ILE A 3 -9.36 -25.47 10.14
N VAL A 4 -8.96 -26.69 9.76
CA VAL A 4 -7.74 -26.91 8.97
C VAL A 4 -7.88 -26.31 7.58
N LEU A 5 -9.07 -26.41 6.95
CA LEU A 5 -9.35 -25.81 5.65
C LEU A 5 -9.37 -24.27 5.72
N GLU A 6 -9.91 -23.70 6.79
CA GLU A 6 -9.92 -22.24 6.99
C GLU A 6 -8.51 -21.68 7.23
N LEU A 7 -7.69 -22.37 8.03
CA LEU A 7 -6.29 -22.06 8.22
C LEU A 7 -5.51 -22.18 6.90
N ALA A 8 -5.76 -23.22 6.12
CA ALA A 8 -5.13 -23.41 4.81
C ALA A 8 -5.52 -22.30 3.83
N ALA A 9 -6.79 -21.88 3.80
CA ALA A 9 -7.25 -20.77 2.97
C ALA A 9 -6.60 -19.43 3.39
N GLN A 10 -6.48 -19.18 4.70
CA GLN A 10 -5.79 -18.01 5.22
C GLN A 10 -4.30 -18.03 4.86
N ALA A 11 -3.62 -19.18 5.04
CA ALA A 11 -2.23 -19.37 4.64
C ALA A 11 -2.03 -19.13 3.13
N LEU A 12 -2.94 -19.64 2.31
CA LEU A 12 -2.93 -19.42 0.87
C LEU A 12 -3.06 -17.94 0.53
N GLN A 13 -3.97 -17.19 1.17
CA GLN A 13 -4.06 -15.73 0.98
C GLN A 13 -2.74 -15.02 1.34
N MET A 14 -2.17 -15.34 2.49
CA MET A 14 -0.93 -14.69 2.97
C MET A 14 0.24 -14.94 2.01
N LEU A 15 0.36 -16.17 1.50
CA LEU A 15 1.37 -16.54 0.51
C LEU A 15 1.08 -15.90 -0.86
N LEU A 16 -0.18 -15.82 -1.25
CA LEU A 16 -0.59 -15.19 -2.50
C LEU A 16 -0.28 -13.69 -2.52
N VAL A 17 -0.56 -12.98 -1.43
CA VAL A 17 -0.19 -11.57 -1.26
C VAL A 17 1.33 -11.40 -1.37
N LEU A 18 2.10 -12.26 -0.69
CA LEU A 18 3.56 -12.22 -0.74
C LEU A 18 4.10 -12.50 -2.16
N ALA A 19 3.51 -13.47 -2.85
CA ALA A 19 3.87 -13.82 -4.20
C ALA A 19 3.50 -12.71 -5.19
N LEU A 20 2.33 -12.08 -5.10
CA LEU A 20 1.88 -11.09 -6.08
C LEU A 20 2.56 -9.72 -5.94
N ALA A 21 3.07 -9.38 -4.76
CA ALA A 21 3.65 -8.06 -4.48
C ALA A 21 4.80 -7.68 -5.44
N PRO A 22 5.84 -8.52 -5.65
CA PRO A 22 6.88 -8.22 -6.63
C PRO A 22 6.38 -8.20 -8.08
N LEU A 23 5.37 -9.01 -8.42
CA LEU A 23 4.77 -9.01 -9.77
C LEU A 23 4.12 -7.67 -10.09
N MET A 24 3.37 -7.09 -9.16
CA MET A 24 2.71 -5.79 -9.36
C MET A 24 3.72 -4.67 -9.59
N LEU A 25 4.84 -4.68 -8.86
CA LEU A 25 5.97 -3.77 -9.13
C LEU A 25 6.54 -3.98 -10.53
N GLY A 26 6.72 -5.24 -10.95
CA GLY A 26 7.28 -5.57 -12.25
C GLY A 26 6.40 -5.16 -13.42
N ILE A 27 5.09 -5.37 -13.31
CA ILE A 27 4.09 -4.88 -14.29
C ILE A 27 4.17 -3.35 -14.38
N THR A 28 4.10 -2.67 -13.23
CA THR A 28 4.18 -1.19 -13.18
C THR A 28 5.45 -0.68 -13.87
N ARG A 29 6.62 -1.27 -13.57
CA ARG A 29 7.91 -0.92 -14.17
C ARG A 29 7.94 -1.20 -15.69
N LYS A 30 7.38 -2.33 -16.15
CA LYS A 30 7.30 -2.68 -17.57
C LYS A 30 6.45 -1.69 -18.35
N ILE A 31 5.24 -1.39 -17.86
CA ILE A 31 4.31 -0.48 -18.52
C ILE A 31 4.90 0.93 -18.58
N LYS A 32 5.47 1.43 -17.47
CA LYS A 32 6.17 2.73 -17.44
C LYS A 32 7.27 2.81 -18.50
N ALA A 33 8.09 1.77 -18.64
CA ALA A 33 9.15 1.75 -19.65
C ALA A 33 8.58 1.79 -21.08
N ARG A 34 7.50 1.05 -21.36
CA ARG A 34 6.84 1.05 -22.67
C ARG A 34 6.22 2.41 -23.02
N LEU A 35 5.57 3.07 -22.05
CA LEU A 35 5.04 4.43 -22.21
C LEU A 35 6.15 5.45 -22.52
N LEU A 36 7.35 5.25 -21.96
CA LEU A 36 8.54 6.05 -22.25
C LEU A 36 9.33 5.56 -23.49
N ARG A 37 8.72 4.72 -24.34
CA ARG A 37 9.32 4.14 -25.56
C ARG A 37 10.62 3.36 -25.33
N ARG A 38 10.75 2.68 -24.18
CA ARG A 38 11.83 1.76 -23.84
C ARG A 38 11.31 0.33 -23.71
N VAL A 39 12.18 -0.67 -23.88
CA VAL A 39 11.79 -2.08 -23.74
C VAL A 39 11.43 -2.42 -22.29
N GLY A 40 12.19 -1.92 -21.33
CA GLY A 40 12.03 -2.18 -19.90
C GLY A 40 12.37 -3.61 -19.48
N PRO A 41 12.64 -3.83 -18.17
CA PRO A 41 12.91 -5.16 -17.63
C PRO A 41 11.71 -6.11 -17.79
N PRO A 42 11.88 -7.44 -17.69
CA PRO A 42 10.76 -8.38 -17.64
C PRO A 42 9.91 -8.18 -16.37
N THR A 43 8.65 -8.64 -16.38
CA THR A 43 7.72 -8.47 -15.25
C THR A 43 8.16 -9.24 -14.00
N TRP A 44 8.93 -10.30 -14.14
CA TRP A 44 9.48 -11.07 -13.01
C TRP A 44 10.82 -10.53 -12.49
N GLN A 45 11.34 -9.42 -13.04
CA GLN A 45 12.60 -8.82 -12.59
C GLN A 45 12.67 -8.56 -11.07
N PRO A 46 11.61 -8.05 -10.40
CA PRO A 46 11.67 -7.80 -8.96
C PRO A 46 11.92 -9.06 -8.11
N TYR A 47 11.48 -10.25 -8.56
CA TYR A 47 11.81 -11.50 -7.88
C TYR A 47 13.30 -11.83 -8.00
N LEU A 48 13.88 -11.65 -9.18
CA LEU A 48 15.30 -11.87 -9.42
C LEU A 48 16.15 -10.88 -8.60
N ASP A 49 15.68 -9.64 -8.45
CA ASP A 49 16.36 -8.63 -7.65
C ASP A 49 16.33 -8.96 -6.16
N ILE A 50 15.17 -9.36 -5.61
CA ILE A 50 15.07 -9.82 -4.21
C ILE A 50 15.96 -11.05 -4.00
N TRP A 51 15.87 -12.05 -4.89
CA TRP A 51 16.71 -13.26 -4.82
C TRP A 51 18.20 -12.91 -4.81
N LYS A 52 18.63 -12.07 -5.75
CA LYS A 52 20.02 -11.58 -5.83
C LYS A 52 20.44 -10.87 -4.54
N LEU A 53 19.61 -10.00 -3.98
CA LEU A 53 19.94 -9.26 -2.76
C LEU A 53 20.05 -10.17 -1.53
N LEU A 54 19.20 -11.19 -1.42
CA LEU A 54 19.28 -12.18 -0.34
C LEU A 54 20.56 -13.02 -0.37
N HIS A 55 21.18 -13.17 -1.55
CA HIS A 55 22.44 -13.91 -1.73
C HIS A 55 23.69 -13.02 -1.64
N LYS A 56 23.52 -11.71 -1.46
CA LYS A 56 24.63 -10.79 -1.25
C LYS A 56 24.97 -10.67 0.23
N GLU A 57 26.26 -10.50 0.51
CA GLU A 57 26.73 -10.11 1.83
C GLU A 57 26.17 -8.74 2.21
N ALA A 58 25.67 -8.64 3.44
CA ALA A 58 25.20 -7.38 4.00
C ALA A 58 26.38 -6.64 4.65
N VAL A 59 26.73 -5.50 4.07
CA VAL A 59 27.69 -4.55 4.63
C VAL A 59 26.95 -3.60 5.55
N LEU A 60 27.45 -3.46 6.78
CA LEU A 60 26.89 -2.58 7.81
C LEU A 60 27.90 -1.50 8.14
N ALA A 61 27.43 -0.27 8.34
CA ALA A 61 28.28 0.80 8.84
C ALA A 61 28.80 0.49 10.26
N HIS A 62 30.01 0.95 10.56
CA HIS A 62 30.66 0.67 11.86
C HIS A 62 29.89 1.23 13.06
N ASN A 63 29.17 2.32 12.86
CA ASN A 63 28.35 2.99 13.87
C ASN A 63 26.87 2.56 13.86
N ALA A 64 26.48 1.62 12.99
CA ALA A 64 25.09 1.16 12.91
C ALA A 64 24.69 0.43 14.19
N SER A 65 23.62 0.89 14.83
CA SER A 65 23.10 0.30 16.05
C SER A 65 22.31 -0.98 15.77
N TRP A 66 21.77 -1.59 16.83
CA TRP A 66 20.88 -2.74 16.71
C TRP A 66 19.61 -2.39 15.92
N LEU A 67 19.14 -1.15 15.99
CA LEU A 67 17.92 -0.70 15.33
C LEU A 67 18.03 -0.80 13.82
N TYR A 68 19.16 -0.36 13.24
CA TYR A 68 19.43 -0.47 11.82
C TYR A 68 19.37 -1.93 11.32
N ARG A 69 19.80 -2.89 12.14
CA ARG A 69 19.78 -4.32 11.79
C ARG A 69 18.38 -4.90 11.82
N THR A 70 17.55 -4.46 12.77
CA THR A 70 16.21 -5.04 13.00
C THR A 70 15.09 -4.35 12.21
N ALA A 71 15.22 -3.06 11.91
CA ALA A 71 14.19 -2.25 11.27
C ALA A 71 13.70 -2.81 9.92
N PRO A 72 14.55 -3.32 9.01
CA PRO A 72 14.09 -3.92 7.74
C PRO A 72 13.14 -5.11 7.93
N TYR A 73 13.42 -5.97 8.91
CA TYR A 73 12.59 -7.14 9.21
C TYR A 73 11.27 -6.72 9.85
N PHE A 74 11.32 -5.73 10.75
CA PHE A 74 10.12 -5.17 11.37
C PHE A 74 9.20 -4.47 10.36
N LEU A 75 9.77 -3.67 9.44
CA LEU A 75 9.06 -3.03 8.35
C LEU A 75 8.36 -4.06 7.45
N PHE A 76 9.08 -5.11 7.04
CA PHE A 76 8.53 -6.18 6.24
C PHE A 76 7.41 -6.92 6.97
N ALA A 77 7.63 -7.31 8.23
CA ALA A 77 6.64 -8.05 9.01
C ALA A 77 5.35 -7.23 9.21
N THR A 78 5.45 -5.97 9.63
CA THR A 78 4.28 -5.09 9.83
C THR A 78 3.52 -4.84 8.52
N THR A 79 4.23 -4.64 7.42
CA THR A 79 3.61 -4.42 6.11
C THR A 79 2.98 -5.69 5.55
N TRP A 80 3.62 -6.86 5.75
CA TRP A 80 3.07 -8.15 5.33
C TRP A 80 1.80 -8.49 6.10
N VAL A 81 1.79 -8.30 7.42
CA VAL A 81 0.60 -8.50 8.26
C VAL A 81 -0.52 -7.56 7.80
N ALA A 82 -0.23 -6.27 7.59
CA ALA A 82 -1.23 -5.32 7.10
C ALA A 82 -1.80 -5.73 5.73
N ALA A 83 -0.96 -6.15 4.78
CA ALA A 83 -1.36 -6.62 3.46
C ALA A 83 -2.16 -7.93 3.50
N ALA A 84 -1.78 -8.85 4.37
CA ALA A 84 -2.42 -10.14 4.56
C ALA A 84 -3.85 -10.05 5.14
N LEU A 85 -4.14 -8.99 5.90
CA LEU A 85 -5.45 -8.77 6.54
C LEU A 85 -6.46 -8.10 5.61
N VAL A 86 -6.03 -7.57 4.47
CA VAL A 86 -6.94 -7.03 3.45
C VAL A 86 -7.67 -8.18 2.74
N PRO A 87 -9.02 -8.16 2.66
CA PRO A 87 -9.76 -9.13 1.86
C PRO A 87 -9.36 -9.06 0.39
N THR A 88 -8.89 -10.17 -0.17
CA THR A 88 -8.42 -10.23 -1.57
C THR A 88 -9.46 -10.87 -2.49
N TYR A 89 -9.75 -12.15 -2.30
CA TYR A 89 -10.70 -12.92 -3.13
C TYR A 89 -11.97 -13.33 -2.37
N ALA A 90 -11.93 -13.37 -1.04
CA ALA A 90 -13.05 -13.76 -0.19
C ALA A 90 -13.11 -12.88 1.07
N THR A 91 -14.32 -12.66 1.58
CA THR A 91 -14.54 -12.07 2.90
C THR A 91 -14.63 -13.16 3.97
N ASN A 92 -14.57 -12.77 5.25
CA ASN A 92 -14.72 -13.68 6.39
C ASN A 92 -13.74 -14.87 6.35
N LEU A 93 -12.46 -14.56 6.11
CA LEU A 93 -11.38 -15.48 6.41
C LEU A 93 -11.09 -15.50 7.92
N MET A 94 -10.37 -16.51 8.39
CA MET A 94 -10.24 -16.81 9.82
C MET A 94 -9.70 -15.65 10.66
N PHE A 95 -8.85 -14.78 10.10
CA PHE A 95 -8.28 -13.62 10.79
C PHE A 95 -8.98 -12.29 10.48
N SER A 96 -10.15 -12.29 9.84
CA SER A 96 -10.88 -11.06 9.50
C SER A 96 -11.24 -10.19 10.71
N TRP A 97 -11.39 -10.80 11.89
CA TRP A 97 -11.73 -10.13 13.15
C TRP A 97 -10.51 -9.54 13.87
N SER A 98 -9.29 -9.91 13.47
CA SER A 98 -8.07 -9.62 14.22
C SER A 98 -7.59 -8.17 14.12
N ALA A 99 -7.96 -7.45 13.04
CA ALA A 99 -7.65 -6.04 12.90
C ALA A 99 -8.75 -5.30 12.13
N ASP A 100 -9.00 -4.07 12.53
CA ASP A 100 -9.84 -3.14 11.80
C ASP A 100 -8.99 -2.22 10.90
N LEU A 101 -9.66 -1.40 10.08
CA LEU A 101 -8.97 -0.55 9.12
C LEU A 101 -8.05 0.48 9.79
N ILE A 102 -8.37 0.91 11.02
CA ILE A 102 -7.54 1.84 11.80
C ILE A 102 -6.26 1.15 12.26
N ALA A 103 -6.36 -0.06 12.83
CA ALA A 103 -5.21 -0.85 13.26
C ALA A 103 -4.27 -1.18 12.09
N ILE A 104 -4.82 -1.47 10.90
CA ILE A 104 -4.04 -1.70 9.68
C ILE A 104 -3.24 -0.45 9.29
N VAL A 105 -3.85 0.74 9.32
CA VAL A 105 -3.14 2.00 9.03
C VAL A 105 -2.05 2.26 10.08
N ALA A 106 -2.33 2.00 11.36
CA ALA A 106 -1.35 2.13 12.44
C ALA A 106 -0.16 1.17 12.30
N LEU A 107 -0.37 -0.07 11.82
CA LEU A 107 0.70 -1.03 11.53
C LEU A 107 1.66 -0.50 10.46
N LEU A 108 1.14 0.08 9.38
CA LEU A 108 1.98 0.69 8.33
C LEU A 108 2.74 1.91 8.85
N ALA A 109 2.07 2.77 9.63
CA ALA A 109 2.71 3.92 10.26
C ALA A 109 3.88 3.50 11.18
N THR A 110 3.70 2.42 11.95
CA THR A 110 4.73 1.90 12.86
C THR A 110 5.93 1.35 12.08
N GLY A 111 5.70 0.62 10.98
CA GLY A 111 6.77 0.14 10.10
C GLY A 111 7.57 1.30 9.49
N ARG A 112 6.89 2.33 9.00
CA ARG A 112 7.52 3.55 8.47
C ARG A 112 8.30 4.30 9.54
N PHE A 113 7.76 4.44 10.75
CA PHE A 113 8.45 5.09 11.87
C PHE A 113 9.77 4.38 12.19
N ALA A 114 9.78 3.04 12.24
CA ALA A 114 11.00 2.26 12.43
C ALA A 114 12.03 2.49 11.32
N LEU A 115 11.59 2.55 10.06
CA LEU A 115 12.47 2.86 8.93
C LEU A 115 13.06 4.28 9.02
N ALA A 116 12.25 5.27 9.40
CA ALA A 116 12.69 6.65 9.54
C ALA A 116 13.74 6.81 10.65
N LEU A 117 13.55 6.14 11.79
CA LEU A 117 14.58 6.09 12.84
C LEU A 117 15.86 5.42 12.35
N ALA A 118 15.74 4.29 11.65
CA ALA A 118 16.89 3.59 11.12
C ALA A 118 17.65 4.39 10.05
N GLY A 119 16.95 5.23 9.27
CA GLY A 119 17.59 6.18 8.35
C GLY A 119 18.46 7.22 9.06
N MET A 120 18.13 7.59 10.30
CA MET A 120 18.93 8.52 11.11
C MET A 120 20.07 7.84 11.88
N ASP A 121 19.97 6.53 12.12
CA ASP A 121 20.85 5.76 13.00
C ASP A 121 22.32 5.73 12.52
N VAL A 122 22.55 5.66 11.20
CA VAL A 122 23.91 5.66 10.63
C VAL A 122 24.56 7.06 10.70
N GLY A 123 23.78 8.12 10.96
CA GLY A 123 24.32 9.47 11.12
C GLY A 123 24.82 10.11 9.82
N THR A 124 24.34 9.68 8.66
CA THR A 124 24.65 10.31 7.37
C THR A 124 23.72 11.49 7.09
N ALA A 125 24.20 12.48 6.35
CA ALA A 125 23.41 13.67 6.02
C ALA A 125 22.14 13.33 5.22
N PHE A 126 22.21 12.35 4.32
CA PHE A 126 21.07 11.95 3.49
C PHE A 126 19.99 11.21 4.28
N GLY A 127 20.38 10.31 5.18
CA GLY A 127 19.45 9.58 6.01
C GLY A 127 18.56 10.50 6.84
N GLY A 128 19.15 11.51 7.50
CA GLY A 128 18.41 12.51 8.26
C GLY A 128 17.47 13.37 7.42
N ILE A 129 17.93 13.84 6.25
CA ILE A 129 17.10 14.64 5.33
C ILE A 129 15.95 13.81 4.77
N GLY A 130 16.21 12.55 4.38
CA GLY A 130 15.21 11.61 3.89
C GLY A 130 14.14 11.33 4.94
N SER A 131 14.55 10.97 6.17
CA SER A 131 13.64 10.71 7.28
C SER A 131 12.79 11.93 7.64
N SER A 132 13.37 13.13 7.68
CA SER A 132 12.62 14.36 7.95
C SER A 132 11.54 14.62 6.89
N ARG A 133 11.86 14.43 5.61
CA ARG A 133 10.90 14.62 4.51
C ARG A 133 9.82 13.54 4.51
N GLU A 134 10.17 12.28 4.76
CA GLU A 134 9.21 11.19 4.87
C GLU A 134 8.22 11.46 6.02
N MET A 135 8.70 11.90 7.20
CA MET A 135 7.84 12.25 8.33
C MET A 135 6.96 13.48 8.06
N MET A 136 7.44 14.45 7.28
CA MET A 136 6.62 15.57 6.82
C MET A 136 5.47 15.07 5.92
N ILE A 137 5.74 14.20 4.96
CA ILE A 137 4.70 13.62 4.08
C ILE A 137 3.72 12.78 4.91
N ALA A 138 4.24 11.95 5.83
CA ALA A 138 3.47 11.12 6.73
C ALA A 138 2.46 11.91 7.56
N SER A 139 2.93 12.96 8.23
CA SER A 139 2.08 13.80 9.10
C SER A 139 0.95 14.52 8.34
N LEU A 140 1.10 14.71 7.03
CA LEU A 140 0.07 15.26 6.15
C LEU A 140 -0.86 14.17 5.60
N ALA A 141 -0.33 12.99 5.30
CA ALA A 141 -1.07 11.89 4.69
C ALA A 141 -1.94 11.12 5.68
N GLU A 142 -1.46 10.89 6.92
CA GLU A 142 -2.17 10.12 7.94
C GLU A 142 -3.54 10.69 8.30
N PRO A 143 -3.71 12.01 8.57
CA PRO A 143 -5.03 12.57 8.87
C PRO A 143 -6.00 12.43 7.69
N ALA A 144 -5.52 12.60 6.45
CA ALA A 144 -6.33 12.41 5.25
C ALA A 144 -6.75 10.93 5.11
N MET A 145 -5.84 9.99 5.38
CA MET A 145 -6.14 8.56 5.39
C MET A 145 -7.21 8.22 6.43
N LEU A 146 -7.10 8.73 7.66
CA LEU A 146 -8.09 8.51 8.71
C LEU A 146 -9.47 9.05 8.34
N LEU A 147 -9.56 10.21 7.69
CA LEU A 147 -10.84 10.74 7.19
C LEU A 147 -11.45 9.87 6.08
N VAL A 148 -10.64 9.30 5.19
CA VAL A 148 -11.11 8.30 4.21
C VAL A 148 -11.69 7.09 4.95
N VAL A 149 -10.95 6.56 5.93
CA VAL A 149 -11.38 5.42 6.75
C VAL A 149 -12.70 5.73 7.46
N PHE A 150 -12.82 6.91 8.08
CA PHE A 150 -14.06 7.33 8.74
C PHE A 150 -15.22 7.49 7.76
N SER A 151 -15.00 8.07 6.58
CA SER A 151 -16.04 8.20 5.57
C SER A 151 -16.61 6.84 5.18
N VAL A 152 -15.74 5.87 4.90
CA VAL A 152 -16.15 4.50 4.53
C VAL A 152 -16.79 3.76 5.71
N ALA A 153 -16.21 3.89 6.92
CA ALA A 153 -16.73 3.24 8.12
C ALA A 153 -18.11 3.77 8.53
N LEU A 154 -18.36 5.06 8.40
CA LEU A 154 -19.67 5.65 8.68
C LEU A 154 -20.75 5.13 7.72
N ILE A 155 -20.40 4.88 6.45
CA ILE A 155 -21.30 4.25 5.48
C ILE A 155 -21.62 2.82 5.88
N ALA A 156 -20.58 2.04 6.19
CA ALA A 156 -20.72 0.61 6.49
C ALA A 156 -21.24 0.32 7.91
N GLY A 157 -21.16 1.27 8.85
CA GLY A 157 -21.54 1.09 10.26
C GLY A 157 -20.55 0.23 11.07
N THR A 158 -19.34 0.00 10.55
CA THR A 158 -18.30 -0.83 11.18
C THR A 158 -16.92 -0.38 10.71
N THR A 159 -15.88 -0.64 11.51
CA THR A 159 -14.46 -0.44 11.13
C THR A 159 -13.82 -1.71 10.57
N GLN A 160 -14.52 -2.86 10.63
CA GLN A 160 -14.02 -4.14 10.15
C GLN A 160 -14.06 -4.23 8.62
N LEU A 161 -12.90 -4.44 8.01
CA LEU A 161 -12.72 -4.39 6.56
C LEU A 161 -13.49 -5.49 5.81
N SER A 162 -13.52 -6.71 6.35
CA SER A 162 -14.29 -7.82 5.76
C SER A 162 -15.80 -7.56 5.75
N SER A 163 -16.32 -6.96 6.83
CA SER A 163 -17.72 -6.61 6.98
C SER A 163 -18.11 -5.45 6.05
N MET A 164 -17.23 -4.44 5.90
CA MET A 164 -17.40 -3.37 4.91
C MET A 164 -17.49 -3.93 3.48
N ALA A 165 -16.54 -4.79 3.11
CA ALA A 165 -16.48 -5.40 1.79
C ALA A 165 -17.75 -6.19 1.49
N ALA A 166 -18.21 -7.03 2.44
CA ALA A 166 -19.44 -7.80 2.29
C ALA A 166 -20.66 -6.88 2.06
N LEU A 167 -20.80 -5.82 2.85
CA LEU A 167 -21.91 -4.88 2.73
C LEU A 167 -21.91 -4.17 1.36
N PHE A 168 -20.74 -3.76 0.86
CA PHE A 168 -20.66 -3.09 -0.44
C PHE A 168 -20.91 -4.03 -1.62
N ILE A 169 -20.56 -5.31 -1.51
CA ILE A 169 -20.84 -6.33 -2.53
C ILE A 169 -22.36 -6.55 -2.68
N HIS A 170 -23.11 -6.55 -1.58
CA HIS A 170 -24.57 -6.71 -1.60
C HIS A 170 -25.32 -5.50 -2.21
N GLY A 171 -24.60 -4.42 -2.60
CA GLY A 171 -25.17 -3.32 -3.38
C GLY A 171 -26.04 -2.34 -2.59
N SER A 172 -26.14 -2.48 -1.26
CA SER A 172 -27.01 -1.66 -0.41
C SER A 172 -26.64 -0.18 -0.33
N VAL A 173 -25.44 0.19 -0.79
CA VAL A 173 -24.89 1.54 -0.63
C VAL A 173 -25.18 2.47 -1.81
N GLY A 174 -25.33 1.91 -3.02
CA GLY A 174 -25.50 2.67 -4.26
C GLY A 174 -24.33 3.59 -4.61
N LEU A 175 -24.47 4.38 -5.68
CA LEU A 175 -23.49 5.39 -6.07
C LEU A 175 -23.64 6.62 -5.17
N ARG A 176 -22.61 6.94 -4.37
CA ARG A 176 -22.61 8.11 -3.47
C ARG A 176 -21.48 9.07 -3.82
N VAL A 177 -21.78 10.37 -3.84
CA VAL A 177 -20.77 11.42 -4.05
C VAL A 177 -19.70 11.36 -2.95
N SER A 178 -20.09 11.05 -1.71
CA SER A 178 -19.15 10.86 -0.60
C SER A 178 -18.14 9.73 -0.86
N LEU A 179 -18.58 8.60 -1.43
CA LEU A 179 -17.67 7.51 -1.82
C LEU A 179 -16.72 7.92 -2.92
N GLY A 180 -17.20 8.68 -3.92
CA GLY A 180 -16.34 9.20 -4.99
C GLY A 180 -15.24 10.13 -4.47
N LEU A 181 -15.59 11.02 -3.55
CA LEU A 181 -14.62 11.91 -2.89
C LEU A 181 -13.64 11.15 -1.99
N ALA A 182 -14.12 10.16 -1.24
CA ALA A 182 -13.26 9.29 -0.43
C ALA A 182 -12.29 8.48 -1.31
N MET A 183 -12.75 7.95 -2.45
CA MET A 183 -11.91 7.27 -3.43
C MET A 183 -10.82 8.19 -3.98
N PHE A 184 -11.19 9.42 -4.36
CA PHE A 184 -10.25 10.41 -4.84
C PHE A 184 -9.18 10.75 -3.80
N ALA A 185 -9.59 11.03 -2.56
CA ALA A 185 -8.67 11.28 -1.45
C ALA A 185 -7.76 10.07 -1.18
N PHE A 186 -8.30 8.85 -1.21
CA PHE A 186 -7.55 7.62 -1.03
C PHE A 186 -6.46 7.45 -2.11
N ILE A 187 -6.77 7.73 -3.38
CA ILE A 187 -5.79 7.64 -4.47
C ILE A 187 -4.62 8.60 -4.23
N PHE A 188 -4.90 9.82 -3.78
CA PHE A 188 -3.85 10.82 -3.51
C PHE A 188 -2.95 10.39 -2.35
N VAL A 189 -3.55 9.92 -1.26
CA VAL A 189 -2.82 9.35 -0.12
C VAL A 189 -1.99 8.13 -0.57
N ALA A 190 -2.58 7.21 -1.33
CA ALA A 190 -1.91 6.02 -1.82
C ALA A 190 -0.70 6.34 -2.72
N ILE A 191 -0.79 7.38 -3.56
CA ILE A 191 0.35 7.85 -4.37
C ILE A 191 1.47 8.38 -3.48
N ALA A 192 1.15 9.20 -2.48
CA ALA A 192 2.13 9.75 -1.55
C ALA A 192 2.81 8.66 -0.71
N GLU A 193 2.03 7.76 -0.14
CA GLU A 193 2.50 6.67 0.74
C GLU A 193 3.34 5.62 -0.01
N ASN A 194 3.12 5.44 -1.32
CA ASN A 194 3.96 4.57 -2.16
C ASN A 194 5.16 5.28 -2.79
N ALA A 195 5.46 6.52 -2.36
CA ALA A 195 6.56 7.32 -2.88
C ALA A 195 6.52 7.46 -4.43
N ARG A 196 5.32 7.56 -5.02
CA ARG A 196 5.12 7.63 -6.48
C ARG A 196 4.98 9.06 -6.98
N ILE A 197 5.16 9.22 -8.29
CA ILE A 197 5.01 10.51 -8.97
C ILE A 197 3.52 10.91 -8.84
N PRO A 198 3.21 12.14 -8.40
CA PRO A 198 4.08 13.31 -8.40
C PRO A 198 4.82 13.63 -7.10
N VAL A 199 4.69 12.81 -6.05
CA VAL A 199 5.30 13.09 -4.74
C VAL A 199 6.79 12.74 -4.73
N ASP A 200 7.13 11.49 -5.03
CA ASP A 200 8.52 11.04 -5.16
C ASP A 200 8.72 10.15 -6.40
N ASN A 201 9.96 9.75 -6.68
CA ASN A 201 10.27 8.84 -7.77
C ASN A 201 11.34 7.82 -7.31
N PRO A 202 10.96 6.55 -7.06
CA PRO A 202 11.89 5.54 -6.57
C PRO A 202 12.92 5.13 -7.63
N ALA A 203 12.71 5.50 -8.89
CA ALA A 203 13.65 5.17 -9.98
C ALA A 203 14.81 6.18 -10.10
N THR A 204 14.91 7.18 -9.22
CA THR A 204 15.90 8.25 -9.36
C THR A 204 16.69 8.44 -8.08
N HIS A 205 17.99 8.18 -8.15
CA HIS A 205 18.93 8.32 -7.03
C HIS A 205 19.60 9.72 -6.99
N LEU A 206 18.83 10.78 -7.29
CA LEU A 206 19.37 12.15 -7.24
C LEU A 206 19.28 12.70 -5.82
N GLU A 207 20.43 12.71 -5.14
CA GLU A 207 20.66 13.07 -3.73
C GLU A 207 19.76 14.18 -3.17
N LEU A 208 19.66 15.30 -3.86
CA LEU A 208 18.89 16.46 -3.37
C LEU A 208 17.37 16.28 -3.43
N THR A 209 16.88 15.41 -4.30
CA THR A 209 15.43 15.22 -4.54
C THR A 209 14.90 13.94 -3.93
N MET A 210 15.76 13.03 -3.48
CA MET A 210 15.33 11.77 -2.86
C MET A 210 14.56 12.04 -1.56
N VAL A 211 13.52 11.23 -1.34
CA VAL A 211 12.84 11.13 -0.05
C VAL A 211 12.98 9.71 0.47
N HIS A 212 12.32 8.74 -0.17
CA HIS A 212 12.33 7.36 0.29
C HIS A 212 13.72 6.72 0.12
N GLU A 213 14.30 6.86 -1.06
CA GLU A 213 15.62 6.32 -1.39
C GLU A 213 16.71 6.83 -0.44
N ALA A 214 16.62 8.10 -0.01
CA ALA A 214 17.60 8.71 0.90
C ALA A 214 17.68 8.01 2.26
N MET A 215 16.57 7.45 2.77
CA MET A 215 16.57 6.66 4.01
C MET A 215 17.23 5.29 3.84
N VAL A 216 17.28 4.80 2.61
CA VAL A 216 17.65 3.41 2.31
C VAL A 216 19.06 3.28 1.72
N LEU A 217 19.71 4.39 1.36
CA LEU A 217 21.01 4.43 0.65
C LEU A 217 22.10 3.55 1.26
N GLU A 218 22.19 3.50 2.58
CA GLU A 218 23.24 2.75 3.28
C GLU A 218 22.95 1.24 3.35
N TYR A 219 21.71 0.81 3.08
CA TYR A 219 21.32 -0.59 3.21
C TYR A 219 21.85 -1.43 2.05
N SER A 220 22.30 -2.64 2.39
CA SER A 220 22.83 -3.59 1.43
C SER A 220 22.39 -5.03 1.71
N GLY A 221 22.57 -5.89 0.70
CA GLY A 221 22.28 -7.33 0.78
C GLY A 221 20.86 -7.64 1.26
N ARG A 222 20.76 -8.58 2.22
CA ARG A 222 19.48 -9.04 2.77
C ARG A 222 18.61 -7.93 3.37
N HIS A 223 19.20 -6.88 3.95
CA HIS A 223 18.43 -5.81 4.57
C HIS A 223 17.69 -4.98 3.52
N LEU A 224 18.37 -4.65 2.42
CA LEU A 224 17.75 -3.99 1.27
C LEU A 224 16.67 -4.88 0.63
N ALA A 225 16.88 -6.20 0.58
CA ALA A 225 15.88 -7.14 0.07
C ALA A 225 14.55 -7.06 0.83
N MET A 226 14.62 -6.97 2.17
CA MET A 226 13.42 -6.86 3.01
C MET A 226 12.68 -5.53 2.80
N ILE A 227 13.42 -4.42 2.63
CA ILE A 227 12.83 -3.10 2.38
C ILE A 227 12.14 -3.07 1.01
N GLU A 228 12.79 -3.57 -0.04
CA GLU A 228 12.23 -3.66 -1.39
C GLU A 228 10.99 -4.57 -1.43
N ALA A 229 11.04 -5.71 -0.73
CA ALA A 229 9.89 -6.60 -0.59
C ALA A 229 8.73 -5.91 0.14
N ALA A 230 9.03 -5.16 1.21
CA ALA A 230 8.04 -4.36 1.92
C ALA A 230 7.43 -3.25 1.05
N ALA A 231 8.23 -2.58 0.20
CA ALA A 231 7.72 -1.59 -0.75
C ALA A 231 6.77 -2.22 -1.77
N GLY A 232 7.05 -3.44 -2.25
CA GLY A 232 6.13 -4.20 -3.10
C GLY A 232 4.84 -4.59 -2.40
N LEU A 233 4.93 -5.04 -1.14
CA LEU A 233 3.77 -5.37 -0.32
C LEU A 233 2.90 -4.14 -0.05
N LYS A 234 3.52 -2.99 0.24
CA LYS A 234 2.83 -1.71 0.44
C LYS A 234 2.07 -1.31 -0.84
N LEU A 235 2.68 -1.45 -2.02
CA LEU A 235 1.98 -1.17 -3.28
C LEU A 235 0.77 -2.08 -3.47
N LEU A 236 0.95 -3.39 -3.29
CA LEU A 236 -0.15 -4.35 -3.41
C LEU A 236 -1.25 -4.10 -2.36
N PHE A 237 -0.88 -3.71 -1.15
CA PHE A 237 -1.81 -3.35 -0.09
C PHE A 237 -2.74 -2.21 -0.53
N TYR A 238 -2.18 -1.11 -1.04
CA TYR A 238 -2.98 0.04 -1.50
C TYR A 238 -3.85 -0.32 -2.70
N PHE A 239 -3.36 -1.15 -3.64
CA PHE A 239 -4.18 -1.67 -4.73
C PHE A 239 -5.33 -2.55 -4.22
N SER A 240 -5.05 -3.40 -3.23
CA SER A 240 -6.04 -4.32 -2.66
C SER A 240 -7.10 -3.55 -1.88
N LEU A 241 -6.73 -2.54 -1.10
CA LEU A 241 -7.70 -1.66 -0.43
C LEU A 241 -8.56 -0.89 -1.43
N LEU A 242 -7.98 -0.36 -2.50
CA LEU A 242 -8.75 0.34 -3.53
C LEU A 242 -9.76 -0.60 -4.18
N ALA A 243 -9.30 -1.79 -4.57
CA ALA A 243 -10.14 -2.83 -5.17
C ALA A 243 -11.23 -3.34 -4.21
N CYS A 244 -10.91 -3.45 -2.92
CA CYS A 244 -11.82 -3.95 -1.89
C CYS A 244 -12.91 -2.94 -1.51
N LEU A 245 -12.55 -1.65 -1.35
CA LEU A 245 -13.45 -0.63 -0.81
C LEU A 245 -14.23 0.10 -1.89
N PHE A 246 -13.61 0.41 -3.03
CA PHE A 246 -14.20 1.28 -4.04
C PHE A 246 -14.64 0.53 -5.30
N VAL A 247 -14.18 -0.72 -5.47
CA VAL A 247 -14.53 -1.57 -6.61
C VAL A 247 -15.00 -2.96 -6.13
N PRO A 248 -16.01 -3.06 -5.25
CA PRO A 248 -16.34 -4.28 -4.50
C PRO A 248 -17.22 -5.26 -5.29
N PHE A 249 -16.79 -5.70 -6.48
CA PHE A 249 -17.49 -6.74 -7.25
C PHE A 249 -16.69 -8.03 -7.36
N GLY A 250 -17.36 -9.18 -7.41
CA GLY A 250 -16.71 -10.47 -7.70
C GLY A 250 -15.99 -11.15 -6.54
N MET A 251 -15.99 -10.60 -5.32
CA MET A 251 -15.48 -11.31 -4.14
C MET A 251 -16.51 -12.30 -3.58
N VAL A 252 -16.03 -13.39 -2.98
CA VAL A 252 -16.88 -14.42 -2.35
C VAL A 252 -17.31 -13.97 -0.95
N THR A 253 -18.62 -13.92 -0.69
CA THR A 253 -19.19 -13.56 0.63
C THR A 253 -19.89 -14.70 1.36
N GLY A 254 -20.23 -15.78 0.65
CA GLY A 254 -20.96 -16.94 1.18
C GLY A 254 -20.19 -18.25 1.07
N ASP A 255 -20.87 -19.33 0.66
CA ASP A 255 -20.24 -20.64 0.50
C ASP A 255 -19.05 -20.58 -0.45
N LYS A 256 -17.90 -21.02 0.07
CA LYS A 256 -16.60 -21.02 -0.61
C LYS A 256 -16.50 -22.21 -1.58
N ASN A 257 -17.49 -22.35 -2.47
CA ASN A 257 -17.44 -23.29 -3.57
C ASN A 257 -16.20 -23.00 -4.43
N THR A 258 -15.59 -24.05 -4.98
CA THR A 258 -14.35 -23.95 -5.79
C THR A 258 -14.47 -22.93 -6.92
N ASP A 259 -15.63 -22.91 -7.58
CA ASP A 259 -15.89 -22.03 -8.72
C ASP A 259 -16.02 -20.58 -8.27
N ALA A 260 -16.69 -20.33 -7.14
CA ALA A 260 -16.81 -18.99 -6.57
C ALA A 260 -15.44 -18.44 -6.16
N VAL A 261 -14.59 -19.27 -5.54
CA VAL A 261 -13.22 -18.90 -5.16
C VAL A 261 -12.38 -18.59 -6.41
N LEU A 262 -12.51 -19.37 -7.48
CA LEU A 262 -11.80 -19.13 -8.74
C LEU A 262 -12.23 -17.79 -9.37
N ILE A 263 -13.53 -17.49 -9.41
CA ILE A 263 -14.04 -16.21 -9.90
C ILE A 263 -13.53 -15.06 -9.04
N GLY A 264 -13.56 -15.21 -7.71
CA GLY A 264 -13.01 -14.21 -6.78
C GLY A 264 -11.54 -13.94 -7.00
N LEU A 265 -10.76 -14.99 -7.22
CA LEU A 265 -9.34 -14.85 -7.51
C LEU A 265 -9.09 -14.15 -8.85
N MET A 266 -9.79 -14.56 -9.91
CA MET A 266 -9.63 -13.97 -11.24
C MET A 266 -10.06 -12.51 -11.29
N THR A 267 -11.15 -12.16 -10.61
CA THR A 267 -11.60 -10.75 -10.52
C THR A 267 -10.64 -9.90 -9.71
N TYR A 268 -10.10 -10.42 -8.60
CA TYR A 268 -9.06 -9.74 -7.83
C TYR A 268 -7.80 -9.51 -8.67
N LEU A 269 -7.27 -10.55 -9.33
CA LEU A 269 -6.11 -10.44 -10.23
C LEU A 269 -6.33 -9.42 -11.35
N GLY A 270 -7.50 -9.44 -11.98
CA GLY A 270 -7.86 -8.47 -13.01
C GLY A 270 -7.83 -7.03 -12.50
N LYS A 271 -8.37 -6.76 -11.31
CA LYS A 271 -8.37 -5.42 -10.71
C LYS A 271 -6.97 -4.94 -10.36
N ILE A 272 -6.14 -5.76 -9.71
CA ILE A 272 -4.78 -5.32 -9.33
C ILE A 272 -3.90 -5.12 -10.56
N VAL A 273 -4.05 -5.94 -11.62
CA VAL A 273 -3.34 -5.74 -12.89
C VAL A 273 -3.80 -4.46 -13.56
N LEU A 274 -5.11 -4.17 -13.59
CA LEU A 274 -5.64 -2.92 -14.10
C LEU A 274 -5.04 -1.72 -13.35
N LEU A 275 -5.00 -1.75 -12.01
CA LEU A 275 -4.40 -0.68 -11.21
C LEU A 275 -2.89 -0.54 -11.46
N ALA A 276 -2.18 -1.66 -11.62
CA ALA A 276 -0.75 -1.67 -11.98
C ALA A 276 -0.47 -1.10 -13.38
N VAL A 277 -1.45 -1.11 -14.29
CA VAL A 277 -1.38 -0.48 -15.62
C VAL A 277 -1.77 1.01 -15.55
N LEU A 278 -2.78 1.36 -14.75
CA LEU A 278 -3.26 2.74 -14.61
C LEU A 278 -2.26 3.64 -13.87
N LEU A 279 -1.62 3.14 -12.82
CA LEU A 279 -0.63 3.89 -12.05
C LEU A 279 0.48 4.52 -12.92
N PRO A 280 1.21 3.76 -13.77
CA PRO A 280 2.28 4.32 -14.60
C PRO A 280 1.77 5.26 -15.71
N ILE A 281 0.50 5.17 -16.14
CA ILE A 281 -0.12 6.16 -17.03
C ILE A 281 -0.20 7.52 -16.30
N GLY A 282 -0.65 7.52 -15.04
CA GLY A 282 -0.63 8.71 -14.19
C GLY A 282 0.80 9.24 -13.96
N GLU A 283 1.74 8.36 -13.60
CA GLU A 283 3.14 8.75 -13.34
C GLU A 283 3.85 9.34 -14.56
N THR A 284 3.47 8.96 -15.78
CA THR A 284 4.09 9.47 -17.02
C THR A 284 3.40 10.73 -17.54
N SER A 285 2.20 11.04 -17.05
CA SER A 285 1.44 12.22 -17.44
C SER A 285 1.77 13.46 -16.59
N VAL A 286 2.40 13.28 -15.43
CA VAL A 286 2.68 14.34 -14.45
C VAL A 286 4.17 14.39 -14.11
N ALA A 287 4.69 15.59 -13.87
CA ALA A 287 6.07 15.78 -13.40
C ALA A 287 6.19 15.65 -11.87
N LYS A 288 7.38 15.27 -11.39
CA LYS A 288 7.69 15.28 -9.95
C LYS A 288 7.54 16.70 -9.38
N MET A 289 6.78 16.82 -8.28
CA MET A 289 6.58 18.07 -7.57
C MET A 289 7.79 18.43 -6.70
N ARG A 290 7.93 19.73 -6.42
CA ARG A 290 8.83 20.22 -5.38
C ARG A 290 8.21 20.00 -4.00
N VAL A 291 9.05 19.80 -2.98
CA VAL A 291 8.64 19.52 -1.59
C VAL A 291 7.62 20.53 -1.06
N PHE A 292 7.77 21.81 -1.40
CA PHE A 292 6.84 22.88 -0.98
C PHE A 292 5.40 22.72 -1.51
N ARG A 293 5.15 21.84 -2.49
CA ARG A 293 3.81 21.55 -3.00
C ARG A 293 3.14 20.36 -2.33
N TYR A 294 3.86 19.58 -1.52
CA TYR A 294 3.28 18.41 -0.83
C TYR A 294 2.11 18.79 0.09
N PRO A 295 2.15 19.90 0.86
CA PRO A 295 1.02 20.31 1.67
C PRO A 295 -0.23 20.62 0.85
N ILE A 296 -0.09 21.20 -0.35
CA ILE A 296 -1.23 21.50 -1.23
C ILE A 296 -1.81 20.19 -1.79
N PHE A 297 -0.95 19.26 -2.22
CA PHE A 297 -1.37 17.97 -2.75
C PHE A 297 -2.11 17.13 -1.70
N LEU A 298 -1.52 16.91 -0.52
CA LEU A 298 -2.15 16.14 0.55
C LEU A 298 -3.28 16.92 1.24
N GLY A 299 -3.19 18.25 1.29
CA GLY A 299 -4.27 19.11 1.74
C GLY A 299 -5.52 18.98 0.87
N SER A 300 -5.38 18.76 -0.44
CA SER A 300 -6.52 18.47 -1.31
C SER A 300 -7.17 17.12 -1.02
N ALA A 301 -6.37 16.09 -0.67
CA ALA A 301 -6.88 14.80 -0.23
C ALA A 301 -7.60 14.91 1.13
N PHE A 302 -7.04 15.67 2.05
CA PHE A 302 -7.67 15.98 3.34
C PHE A 302 -9.00 16.73 3.13
N ALA A 303 -9.03 17.77 2.30
CA ALA A 303 -10.24 18.53 2.02
C ALA A 303 -11.32 17.67 1.35
N ALA A 304 -10.95 16.83 0.38
CA ALA A 304 -11.88 15.92 -0.29
C ALA A 304 -12.47 14.87 0.68
N SER A 305 -11.64 14.27 1.54
CA SER A 305 -12.11 13.31 2.54
C SER A 305 -12.94 13.95 3.65
N ALA A 306 -12.58 15.16 4.10
CA ALA A 306 -13.39 15.94 5.03
C ALA A 306 -14.77 16.28 4.44
N LEU A 307 -14.81 16.71 3.17
CA LEU A 307 -16.05 16.97 2.45
C LEU A 307 -16.88 15.69 2.27
N ALA A 308 -16.25 14.54 2.02
CA ALA A 308 -16.91 13.24 1.94
C ALA A 308 -17.64 12.90 3.25
N VAL A 309 -16.98 13.10 4.38
CA VAL A 309 -17.56 12.91 5.72
C VAL A 309 -18.71 13.90 5.95
N PHE A 310 -18.50 15.18 5.66
CA PHE A 310 -19.51 16.21 5.85
C PHE A 310 -20.78 15.95 5.01
N LEU A 311 -20.63 15.65 3.72
CA LEU A 311 -21.76 15.34 2.84
C LEU A 311 -22.51 14.09 3.31
N LEU A 312 -21.81 13.11 3.89
CA LEU A 312 -22.45 11.95 4.47
C LEU A 312 -23.35 12.33 5.66
N PHE A 313 -22.89 13.20 6.55
CA PHE A 313 -23.72 13.70 7.65
C PHE A 313 -24.92 14.50 7.15
N VAL A 314 -24.72 15.41 6.19
CA VAL A 314 -25.80 16.24 5.64
C VAL A 314 -26.85 15.40 4.92
N SER A 315 -26.41 14.43 4.09
CA SER A 315 -27.31 13.55 3.33
C SER A 315 -28.10 12.57 4.20
N ARG A 316 -27.71 12.37 5.47
CA ARG A 316 -28.43 11.57 6.46
C ARG A 316 -29.46 12.38 7.27
N SER A 317 -29.74 13.63 6.88
CA SER A 317 -30.76 14.44 7.55
C SER A 317 -32.17 13.98 7.15
N PHE A 318 -32.90 13.47 8.16
CA PHE A 318 -34.28 12.94 8.24
C PHE A 318 -34.47 11.46 7.88
#